data_AF-A0A2V8KIH4-F1
#
_entry.id   AF-A0A2V8KIH4-F1
#
_cell.length_a   1.000
_cell.length_b   1.000
_cell.length_c   1.000
_cell.angle_alpha   90.00
_cell.angle_beta   90.00
_cell.angle_gamma   90.00
#
_symmetry.space_group_name_H-M   'P 1'
#
loop_
_entity.id
_entity.type
_entity.pdbx_description
1 polymer ?
#
loop_
_entity_poly.entity_id
_entity_poly.type
_entity_poly.pdbx_seq_one_letter_code
_entity_poly.pdbx_strand_id
1 'polypeptide(L)'
;MIGSSTVNAFHLSANRLFNTQLGSADSAAKFWSACDVGIKIACGETPNRTYLNITSGFLIGTTHDRRDAVWTNSFAVNDDVSHVRGNHQFSFGGSLGLSYNSTRDRWYGVGQIRIFGQVTGHGLGDFLTGAANSFAQAGPHNFTIRQWTPTLYATDTWKATRKWTLTYGTRWEPFLPGISKRGQVENFS
;
A
#
# COMPACT_ATOMS: atom_id res chain seq x y z
N MET A 1 -0.77 -37.82 10.82
CA MET A 1 -1.84 -38.14 11.81
C MET A 1 -1.16 -38.35 13.15
N ILE A 2 -1.63 -37.70 14.22
CA ILE A 2 -1.04 -37.80 15.56
C ILE A 2 -1.64 -38.99 16.33
N GLY A 3 -2.86 -39.41 15.96
CA GLY A 3 -3.51 -40.64 16.44
C GLY A 3 -4.68 -41.03 15.53
N SER A 4 -5.39 -42.12 15.86
CA SER A 4 -6.53 -42.60 15.06
C SER A 4 -7.73 -41.66 15.05
N SER A 5 -7.82 -40.77 16.03
CA SER A 5 -8.90 -39.78 16.16
C SER A 5 -8.43 -38.33 16.13
N THR A 6 -7.13 -38.08 15.88
CA THR A 6 -6.54 -36.73 15.85
C THR A 6 -5.73 -36.52 14.59
N VAL A 7 -6.15 -35.51 13.82
CA VAL A 7 -5.42 -35.00 12.66
C VAL A 7 -4.91 -33.61 13.00
N ASN A 8 -3.63 -33.36 12.72
CA ASN A 8 -3.03 -32.05 12.80
C ASN A 8 -2.47 -31.71 11.42
N ALA A 9 -2.66 -30.47 11.01
CA ALA A 9 -2.17 -29.91 9.76
C ALA A 9 -1.44 -28.61 10.04
N PHE A 10 -0.15 -28.59 9.76
CA PHE A 10 0.69 -27.41 9.89
C PHE A 10 1.00 -26.84 8.50
N HIS A 11 0.85 -25.53 8.34
CA HIS A 11 1.17 -24.82 7.11
C HIS A 11 2.11 -23.65 7.37
N LEU A 12 3.14 -23.54 6.53
CA LEU A 12 4.02 -22.39 6.45
C LEU A 12 3.86 -21.78 5.06
N SER A 13 3.68 -20.46 5.00
CA SER A 13 3.59 -19.74 3.73
C SER A 13 4.47 -18.50 3.74
N ALA A 14 5.02 -18.20 2.57
CA ALA A 14 5.76 -16.97 2.31
C ALA A 14 5.38 -16.47 0.91
N ASN A 15 5.14 -15.17 0.79
CA ASN A 15 4.84 -14.52 -0.46
C ASN A 15 5.65 -13.22 -0.57
N ARG A 16 6.22 -12.99 -1.76
CA ARG A 16 6.83 -11.72 -2.11
C ARG A 16 6.19 -11.19 -3.38
N LEU A 17 5.58 -10.02 -3.25
CA LEU A 17 5.05 -9.25 -4.36
C LEU A 17 5.95 -8.04 -4.60
N PHE A 18 6.31 -7.81 -5.85
CA PHE A 18 6.92 -6.58 -6.30
C PHE A 18 6.04 -6.00 -7.40
N ASN A 19 5.51 -4.81 -7.15
CA ASN A 19 4.83 -4.03 -8.17
C ASN A 19 5.64 -2.75 -8.41
N THR A 20 5.86 -2.41 -9.67
CA THR A 20 6.48 -1.14 -10.04
C THR A 20 5.60 -0.48 -11.08
N GLN A 21 5.35 0.80 -10.90
CA GLN A 21 4.77 1.60 -11.96
C GLN A 21 5.89 1.95 -12.94
N LEU A 22 5.73 1.50 -14.19
CA LEU A 22 6.47 2.01 -15.34
C LEU A 22 5.73 3.26 -15.78
N GLY A 23 6.33 4.44 -15.64
CA GLY A 23 5.70 5.68 -16.11
C GLY A 23 6.42 6.29 -17.31
N SER A 24 6.17 7.57 -17.54
CA SER A 24 6.60 8.36 -18.72
C SER A 24 8.09 8.29 -19.08
N ALA A 25 8.98 7.87 -18.18
CA ALA A 25 10.40 7.63 -18.48
C ALA A 25 10.68 6.30 -19.23
N ASP A 26 9.85 5.27 -19.04
CA ASP A 26 9.89 4.00 -19.80
C ASP A 26 9.00 4.07 -21.05
N SER A 27 8.16 5.11 -21.13
CA SER A 27 7.54 5.55 -22.39
C SER A 27 8.64 6.19 -23.24
N ALA A 28 8.71 5.88 -24.53
CA ALA A 28 9.73 6.42 -25.44
C ALA A 28 9.80 7.97 -25.56
N ALA A 29 8.96 8.72 -24.84
CA ALA A 29 8.90 10.18 -24.84
C ALA A 29 9.64 10.77 -23.63
N LYS A 30 10.95 10.98 -23.76
CA LYS A 30 11.71 11.85 -22.84
C LYS A 30 11.14 13.27 -22.95
N PHE A 31 10.62 13.81 -21.84
CA PHE A 31 10.07 15.16 -21.80
C PHE A 31 11.12 16.17 -21.31
N TRP A 32 10.83 17.47 -21.35
CA TRP A 32 11.70 18.49 -20.72
C TRP A 32 11.35 18.64 -19.24
N SER A 33 12.31 19.09 -18.44
CA SER A 33 12.11 19.48 -17.05
C SER A 33 11.94 20.97 -16.88
N ALA A 34 11.34 21.39 -15.76
CA ALA A 34 11.19 22.80 -15.43
C ALA A 34 12.54 23.56 -15.48
N CYS A 35 13.62 22.90 -15.08
CA CYS A 35 14.98 23.47 -15.13
C CYS A 35 15.50 23.65 -16.56
N ASP A 36 15.11 22.79 -17.50
CA ASP A 36 15.51 22.92 -18.92
C ASP A 36 14.91 24.16 -19.58
N VAL A 37 13.78 24.66 -19.04
CA VAL A 37 13.13 25.91 -19.46
C VAL A 37 13.43 27.09 -18.52
N GLY A 38 14.45 26.94 -17.65
CA GLY A 38 14.97 28.02 -16.81
C GLY A 38 14.21 28.26 -15.49
N ILE A 39 13.25 27.42 -15.12
CA ILE A 39 12.56 27.50 -13.83
C ILE A 39 13.49 26.98 -12.74
N LYS A 40 13.74 27.81 -11.72
CA LYS A 40 14.67 27.52 -10.62
C LYS A 40 14.02 26.66 -9.53
N ILE A 41 13.86 25.36 -9.78
CA ILE A 41 13.40 24.36 -8.80
C ILE A 41 14.37 23.19 -8.73
N ALA A 42 14.17 22.24 -7.81
CA ALA A 42 15.03 21.06 -7.72
C ALA A 42 14.62 20.01 -8.78
N CYS A 43 15.35 19.91 -9.89
CA CYS A 43 15.06 18.89 -10.93
C CYS A 43 15.95 17.64 -10.86
N GLY A 44 16.93 17.60 -9.95
CA GLY A 44 17.95 16.53 -9.91
C GLY A 44 17.37 15.12 -9.70
N GLU A 45 16.27 15.00 -8.97
CA GLU A 45 15.58 13.72 -8.71
C GLU A 45 14.60 13.32 -9.83
N THR A 46 14.24 14.27 -10.68
CA THR A 46 13.22 14.14 -11.73
C THR A 46 13.65 14.73 -13.08
N PRO A 47 14.86 14.43 -13.60
CA PRO A 47 15.27 14.97 -14.89
C PRO A 47 14.34 14.47 -16.00
N ASN A 48 14.18 15.32 -17.03
CA ASN A 48 13.31 15.11 -18.19
C ASN A 48 11.80 15.04 -17.86
N ARG A 49 11.36 15.81 -16.87
CA ARG A 49 9.96 15.83 -16.44
C ARG A 49 9.50 17.18 -15.92
N THR A 50 8.24 17.47 -16.20
CA THR A 50 7.55 18.65 -15.69
C THR A 50 6.15 18.26 -15.24
N TYR A 51 5.57 19.05 -14.34
CA TYR A 51 4.15 19.07 -14.11
C TYR A 51 3.69 20.52 -14.03
N LEU A 52 2.83 20.90 -14.96
CA LEU A 52 2.27 22.24 -15.03
C LEU A 52 0.77 22.14 -15.31
N ASN A 53 -0.04 22.64 -14.38
CA ASN A 53 -1.49 22.69 -14.53
C ASN A 53 -1.96 24.14 -14.57
N ILE A 54 -2.60 24.54 -15.68
CA ILE A 54 -3.16 25.87 -15.87
C ILE A 54 -4.68 25.75 -16.00
N THR A 55 -5.43 26.34 -15.07
CA THR A 55 -6.90 26.39 -15.14
C THR A 55 -7.35 27.13 -16.39
N SER A 56 -8.32 26.55 -17.09
CA SER A 56 -8.82 27.05 -18.38
C SER A 56 -7.73 27.17 -19.45
N GLY A 57 -6.64 26.43 -19.30
CA GLY A 57 -5.54 26.32 -20.25
C GLY A 57 -5.19 24.86 -20.50
N PHE A 58 -3.93 24.49 -20.33
CA PHE A 58 -3.43 23.14 -20.56
C PHE A 58 -2.84 22.50 -19.30
N LEU A 59 -2.79 21.18 -19.32
CA LEU A 59 -2.09 20.34 -18.36
C LEU A 59 -0.92 19.65 -19.08
N ILE A 60 0.30 19.84 -18.60
CA ILE A 60 1.49 19.20 -19.14
C ILE A 60 2.10 18.29 -18.08
N GLY A 61 2.42 17.06 -18.49
CA GLY A 61 3.16 16.09 -17.70
C GLY A 61 2.36 15.39 -16.61
N THR A 62 3.07 14.63 -15.77
CA THR A 62 2.48 13.79 -14.72
C THR A 62 3.22 13.97 -13.40
N THR A 63 2.51 13.81 -12.30
CA THR A 63 3.05 13.91 -10.93
C THR A 63 3.64 12.59 -10.44
N HIS A 64 3.05 11.45 -10.83
CA HIS A 64 3.64 10.13 -10.65
C HIS A 64 4.56 9.79 -11.82
N ASP A 65 5.69 9.16 -11.49
CA ASP A 65 6.51 8.27 -12.30
C ASP A 65 7.89 8.17 -11.59
N ARG A 66 8.74 7.24 -12.01
CA ARG A 66 10.07 6.84 -11.56
C ARG A 66 10.00 5.76 -10.49
N ARG A 67 9.77 4.53 -10.96
CA ARG A 67 9.94 3.30 -10.17
C ARG A 67 9.26 3.42 -8.80
N ASP A 68 8.10 4.05 -8.78
CA ASP A 68 7.21 3.96 -7.64
C ASP A 68 6.91 2.48 -7.51
N ALA A 69 7.25 1.98 -6.35
CA ALA A 69 7.44 0.57 -6.17
C ALA A 69 6.88 0.18 -4.82
N VAL A 70 6.07 -0.86 -4.87
CA VAL A 70 5.50 -1.49 -3.69
C VAL A 70 6.12 -2.88 -3.59
N TRP A 71 6.77 -3.13 -2.47
CA TRP A 71 7.25 -4.45 -2.08
C TRP A 71 6.40 -4.94 -0.91
N THR A 72 5.67 -6.02 -1.13
CA THR A 72 4.94 -6.69 -0.06
C THR A 72 5.61 -8.03 0.21
N ASN A 73 6.05 -8.25 1.44
CA ASN A 73 6.50 -9.55 1.91
C ASN A 73 5.55 -10.01 2.99
N SER A 74 4.93 -11.15 2.79
CA SER A 74 3.98 -11.74 3.72
C SER A 74 4.45 -13.11 4.12
N PHE A 75 4.41 -13.40 5.41
CA PHE A 75 4.73 -14.70 6.00
C PHE A 75 3.54 -15.11 6.85
N ALA A 76 3.15 -16.37 6.81
CA ALA A 76 2.17 -16.89 7.74
C ALA A 76 2.51 -18.30 8.20
N VAL A 77 2.25 -18.55 9.47
CA VAL A 77 2.24 -19.89 10.06
C VAL A 77 0.82 -20.20 10.50
N ASN A 78 0.35 -21.40 10.18
CA ASN A 78 -0.97 -21.87 10.55
C ASN A 78 -0.84 -23.28 11.15
N ASP A 79 -1.61 -23.54 12.19
CA ASP A 79 -1.71 -24.84 12.82
C ASP A 79 -3.18 -25.17 13.10
N ASP A 80 -3.65 -26.26 12.53
CA ASP A 80 -5.04 -26.69 12.58
C ASP A 80 -5.11 -28.12 13.13
N VAL A 81 -5.95 -28.32 14.15
CA VAL A 81 -6.17 -29.63 14.78
C VAL A 81 -7.63 -30.01 14.66
N SER A 82 -7.88 -31.20 14.14
CA SER A 82 -9.18 -31.85 14.20
C SER A 82 -9.09 -33.07 15.10
N HIS A 83 -10.02 -33.15 16.06
CA HIS A 83 -10.09 -34.23 17.01
C HIS A 83 -11.52 -34.76 17.12
N VAL A 84 -11.69 -36.07 16.95
CA VAL A 84 -12.97 -36.74 17.13
C VAL A 84 -12.96 -37.48 18.46
N ARG A 85 -13.96 -37.21 19.30
CA ARG A 85 -14.14 -37.93 20.57
C ARG A 85 -15.62 -38.14 20.85
N GLY A 86 -16.05 -39.39 20.81
CA GLY A 86 -17.44 -39.77 21.01
C GLY A 86 -18.35 -39.11 19.98
N ASN A 87 -19.34 -38.34 20.44
CA ASN A 87 -20.31 -37.65 19.59
C ASN A 87 -19.84 -36.24 19.14
N HIS A 88 -18.60 -35.86 19.48
CA HIS A 88 -18.03 -34.55 19.17
C HIS A 88 -16.94 -34.65 18.11
N GLN A 89 -16.96 -33.69 17.20
CA GLN A 89 -15.88 -33.41 16.27
C GLN A 89 -15.42 -31.98 16.50
N PHE A 90 -14.26 -31.86 17.15
CA PHE A 90 -13.62 -30.58 17.43
C PHE A 90 -12.74 -30.18 16.26
N SER A 91 -12.75 -28.90 15.93
CA SER A 91 -11.75 -28.26 15.06
C SER A 91 -11.29 -26.98 15.73
N PHE A 92 -10.01 -26.87 16.02
CA PHE A 92 -9.43 -25.69 16.61
C PHE A 92 -8.06 -25.43 16.01
N GLY A 93 -7.68 -24.17 15.95
CA GLY A 93 -6.47 -23.79 15.27
C GLY A 93 -6.23 -22.30 15.33
N GLY A 94 -5.12 -21.91 14.74
CA GLY A 94 -4.71 -20.52 14.72
C GLY A 94 -3.75 -20.23 13.59
N SER A 95 -3.64 -18.95 13.27
CA SER A 95 -2.62 -18.46 12.37
C SER A 95 -1.97 -17.20 12.91
N LEU A 96 -0.72 -17.01 12.51
CA LEU A 96 0.01 -15.76 12.76
C LEU A 96 0.60 -15.31 11.44
N GLY A 97 0.02 -14.24 10.90
CA GLY A 97 0.55 -13.55 9.73
C GLY A 97 1.46 -12.39 10.12
N LEU A 98 2.50 -12.17 9.31
CA LEU A 98 3.39 -11.03 9.36
C LEU A 98 3.53 -10.45 7.96
N SER A 99 3.15 -9.20 7.77
CA SER A 99 3.33 -8.48 6.52
C SER A 99 4.31 -7.32 6.68
N TYR A 100 5.11 -7.12 5.64
CA TYR A 100 5.94 -5.94 5.42
C TYR A 100 5.50 -5.32 4.11
N ASN A 101 4.88 -4.16 4.19
CA ASN A 101 4.52 -3.36 3.02
C ASN A 101 5.48 -2.18 2.95
N SER A 102 6.37 -2.19 1.97
CA SER A 102 7.27 -1.09 1.70
C SER A 102 6.85 -0.39 0.43
N THR A 103 6.66 0.91 0.51
CA THR A 103 6.33 1.75 -0.62
C THR A 103 7.46 2.75 -0.82
N ARG A 104 7.78 3.00 -2.08
CA ARG A 104 8.57 4.12 -2.52
C ARG A 104 7.73 4.94 -3.47
N ASP A 105 7.60 6.22 -3.16
CA ASP A 105 6.83 7.20 -3.91
C ASP A 105 7.65 8.48 -4.12
N ARG A 106 7.46 9.13 -5.27
CA ARG A 106 8.06 10.41 -5.65
C ARG A 106 7.02 11.39 -6.21
N TRP A 107 5.76 11.28 -5.81
CA TRP A 107 4.64 12.11 -6.29
C TRP A 107 4.90 13.63 -6.33
N TYR A 108 5.62 14.18 -5.35
CA TYR A 108 5.98 15.60 -5.32
C TYR A 108 7.39 15.90 -5.86
N GLY A 109 8.14 14.91 -6.34
CA GLY A 109 9.53 15.09 -6.78
C GLY A 109 9.68 15.95 -8.04
N VAL A 110 8.68 16.01 -8.91
CA VAL A 110 8.72 16.80 -10.16
C VAL A 110 8.56 18.30 -9.93
N GLY A 111 8.07 18.70 -8.75
CA GLY A 111 7.66 20.08 -8.48
C GLY A 111 6.37 20.40 -9.23
N GLN A 112 5.27 20.43 -8.49
CA GLN A 112 3.95 20.62 -9.07
C GLN A 112 3.62 22.10 -9.12
N ILE A 113 3.65 22.70 -10.31
CA ILE A 113 3.29 24.11 -10.53
C ILE A 113 1.83 24.19 -10.95
N ARG A 114 1.04 25.01 -10.25
CA ARG A 114 -0.38 25.25 -10.60
C ARG A 114 -0.68 26.72 -10.73
N ILE A 115 -1.46 27.04 -11.76
CA ILE A 115 -1.88 28.40 -12.12
C ILE A 115 -3.40 28.42 -12.24
N PHE A 116 -4.06 29.18 -11.39
CA PHE A 116 -5.52 29.25 -11.24
C PHE A 116 -6.14 30.56 -11.74
N GLY A 117 -5.35 31.55 -12.15
CA GLY A 117 -5.89 32.82 -12.64
C GLY A 117 -6.27 33.80 -11.54
N GLN A 118 -5.60 33.77 -10.38
CA GLN A 118 -5.92 34.65 -9.26
C GLN A 118 -5.41 36.09 -9.45
N VAL A 119 -4.47 36.33 -10.38
CA VAL A 119 -3.90 37.67 -10.59
C VAL A 119 -4.63 38.41 -11.71
N THR A 120 -4.76 37.81 -12.89
CA THR A 120 -5.39 38.42 -14.08
C THR A 120 -6.85 37.97 -14.28
N GLY A 121 -7.39 37.12 -13.40
CA GLY A 121 -8.72 36.52 -13.56
C GLY A 121 -8.79 35.33 -14.53
N HIS A 122 -7.67 34.97 -15.17
CA HIS A 122 -7.58 33.89 -16.15
C HIS A 122 -6.27 33.12 -16.01
N GLY A 123 -6.30 31.78 -15.98
CA GLY A 123 -5.09 30.98 -15.78
C GLY A 123 -4.03 31.17 -16.87
N LEU A 124 -4.44 31.36 -18.13
CA LEU A 124 -3.51 31.66 -19.22
C LEU A 124 -2.87 33.05 -19.11
N GLY A 125 -3.60 34.04 -18.58
CA GLY A 125 -3.06 35.38 -18.34
C GLY A 125 -2.02 35.37 -17.21
N ASP A 126 -2.30 34.63 -16.14
CA ASP A 126 -1.35 34.38 -15.06
C ASP A 126 -0.12 33.62 -15.56
N PHE A 127 -0.29 32.64 -16.45
CA PHE A 127 0.84 31.92 -17.04
C PHE A 127 1.77 32.83 -17.86
N LEU A 128 1.22 33.70 -18.71
CA LEU A 128 2.00 34.63 -19.53
C LEU A 128 2.73 35.69 -18.70
N THR A 129 2.16 36.06 -17.55
CA THR A 129 2.75 37.02 -16.61
C THR A 129 3.67 36.36 -15.57
N GLY A 130 3.77 35.01 -15.57
CA GLY A 130 4.58 34.25 -14.62
C GLY A 130 3.99 34.15 -13.22
N ALA A 131 2.71 34.47 -13.04
CA ALA A 131 2.01 34.45 -11.77
C ALA A 131 1.57 33.03 -11.38
N ALA A 132 2.49 32.22 -10.87
CA ALA A 132 2.14 30.90 -10.32
C ALA A 132 1.43 31.03 -8.96
N ASN A 133 0.33 30.29 -8.78
CA ASN A 133 -0.51 30.39 -7.58
C ASN A 133 -0.14 29.37 -6.51
N SER A 134 0.31 28.18 -6.91
CA SER A 134 0.84 27.20 -5.95
C SER A 134 1.98 26.39 -6.54
N PHE A 135 2.91 26.05 -5.66
CA PHE A 135 4.04 25.18 -5.94
C PHE A 135 4.18 24.18 -4.80
N ALA A 136 4.26 22.90 -5.13
CA ALA A 136 4.50 21.83 -4.16
C ALA A 136 5.61 20.90 -4.65
N GLN A 137 6.69 20.80 -3.88
CA GLN A 137 7.79 19.89 -4.17
C GLN A 137 8.26 19.22 -2.89
N ALA A 138 8.53 17.91 -2.95
CA ALA A 138 9.10 17.16 -1.85
C ALA A 138 10.11 16.13 -2.36
N GLY A 139 11.01 15.71 -1.48
CA GLY A 139 11.95 14.64 -1.77
C GLY A 139 11.27 13.27 -1.88
N PRO A 140 12.02 12.22 -2.25
CA PRO A 140 11.52 10.86 -2.31
C PRO A 140 10.94 10.41 -0.97
N HIS A 141 9.72 9.88 -0.99
CA HIS A 141 9.05 9.35 0.17
C HIS A 141 9.16 7.83 0.14
N ASN A 142 9.84 7.24 1.13
CA ASN A 142 9.87 5.79 1.30
C ASN A 142 9.22 5.50 2.64
N PHE A 143 8.27 4.59 2.71
CA PHE A 143 7.73 4.13 3.98
C PHE A 143 7.65 2.60 4.01
N THR A 144 7.84 2.03 5.20
CA THR A 144 7.69 0.59 5.42
C THR A 144 6.83 0.34 6.64
N ILE A 145 5.68 -0.27 6.42
CA ILE A 145 4.75 -0.69 7.48
C ILE A 145 4.95 -2.18 7.74
N ARG A 146 5.07 -2.53 9.02
CA ARG A 146 5.04 -3.91 9.51
C ARG A 146 3.72 -4.13 10.25
N GLN A 147 2.99 -5.19 9.90
CA GLN A 147 1.75 -5.54 10.57
C GLN A 147 1.69 -7.03 10.91
N TRP A 148 1.17 -7.33 12.10
CA TRP A 148 0.86 -8.70 12.54
C TRP A 148 -0.64 -8.94 12.43
N THR A 149 -1.02 -10.15 12.02
CA THR A 149 -2.43 -10.56 11.89
C THR A 149 -2.62 -11.92 12.57
N PRO A 150 -2.85 -11.95 13.90
CA PRO A 150 -3.13 -13.18 14.61
C PRO A 150 -4.59 -13.60 14.43
N THR A 151 -4.82 -14.90 14.42
CA THR A 151 -6.14 -15.50 14.33
C THR A 151 -6.17 -16.73 15.20
N LEU A 152 -7.25 -16.91 15.96
CA LEU A 152 -7.55 -18.13 16.70
C LEU A 152 -8.99 -18.53 16.45
N TYR A 153 -9.26 -19.83 16.42
CA TYR A 153 -10.63 -20.33 16.33
C TYR A 153 -10.78 -21.67 17.05
N ALA A 154 -12.00 -21.94 17.48
CA ALA A 154 -12.41 -23.25 17.99
C ALA A 154 -13.88 -23.50 17.64
N THR A 155 -14.17 -24.68 17.11
CA THR A 155 -15.50 -25.13 16.75
C THR A 155 -15.72 -26.57 17.22
N ASP A 156 -16.98 -26.88 17.54
CA ASP A 156 -17.44 -28.22 17.87
C ASP A 156 -18.69 -28.54 17.05
N THR A 157 -18.67 -29.69 16.40
CA THR A 157 -19.85 -30.32 15.79
C THR A 157 -20.26 -31.50 16.66
N TRP A 158 -21.37 -31.32 17.37
CA TRP A 158 -21.88 -32.27 18.35
C TRP A 158 -23.16 -32.95 17.88
N LYS A 159 -23.13 -34.28 17.81
CA LYS A 159 -24.34 -35.11 17.65
C LYS A 159 -25.05 -35.27 19.00
N ALA A 160 -25.85 -34.27 19.35
CA ALA A 160 -26.62 -34.27 20.60
C ALA A 160 -27.63 -35.42 20.68
N THR A 161 -28.28 -35.76 19.55
CA THR A 161 -29.14 -36.95 19.43
C THR A 161 -29.00 -37.60 18.05
N ARG A 162 -29.68 -38.73 17.81
CA ARG A 162 -29.73 -39.36 16.47
C ARG A 162 -30.37 -38.50 15.38
N LYS A 163 -31.10 -37.43 15.76
CA LYS A 163 -31.81 -36.53 14.84
C LYS A 163 -31.30 -35.09 14.88
N TRP A 164 -30.46 -34.73 15.87
CA TRP A 164 -29.99 -33.36 16.07
C TRP A 164 -28.47 -33.32 16.13
N THR A 165 -27.89 -32.51 15.23
CA THR A 165 -26.48 -32.13 15.25
C THR A 165 -26.40 -30.62 15.45
N LEU A 166 -25.64 -30.19 16.46
CA LEU A 166 -25.40 -28.79 16.76
C LEU A 166 -23.96 -28.46 16.37
N THR A 167 -23.76 -27.35 15.67
CA THR A 167 -22.42 -26.81 15.39
C THR A 167 -22.31 -25.44 15.99
N TYR A 168 -21.28 -25.21 16.80
CA TYR A 168 -21.02 -23.93 17.43
C TYR A 168 -19.51 -23.69 17.50
N GLY A 169 -19.13 -22.44 17.65
CA GLY A 169 -17.72 -22.08 17.74
C GLY A 169 -17.48 -20.59 17.83
N THR A 170 -16.22 -20.24 18.07
CA THR A 170 -15.75 -18.88 18.24
C THR A 170 -14.51 -18.63 17.39
N ARG A 171 -14.36 -17.38 16.96
CA ARG A 171 -13.20 -16.91 16.19
C ARG A 171 -12.74 -15.58 16.76
N TRP A 172 -11.44 -15.43 16.93
CA TRP A 172 -10.78 -14.23 17.43
C TRP A 172 -9.77 -13.72 16.40
N GLU A 173 -10.00 -12.50 15.91
CA GLU A 173 -9.19 -11.83 14.89
C GLU A 173 -9.07 -10.34 15.25
N PRO A 174 -8.15 -9.97 16.15
CA PRO A 174 -7.99 -8.57 16.51
C PRO A 174 -7.32 -7.81 15.36
N PHE A 175 -7.77 -6.57 15.13
CA PHE A 175 -7.00 -5.65 14.31
C PHE A 175 -5.82 -5.12 15.13
N LEU A 176 -4.60 -5.50 14.75
CA LEU A 176 -3.39 -4.89 15.29
C LEU A 176 -2.90 -3.80 14.31
N PRO A 177 -2.64 -2.57 14.80
CA PRO A 177 -2.19 -1.50 13.94
C PRO A 177 -0.82 -1.83 13.34
N GLY A 178 -0.64 -1.49 12.06
CA GLY A 178 0.67 -1.51 11.43
C GLY A 178 1.59 -0.47 12.06
N ILE A 179 2.85 -0.81 12.24
CA ILE A 179 3.87 0.11 12.77
C ILE A 179 4.88 0.46 11.68
N SER A 180 5.28 1.73 11.62
CA SER A 180 6.36 2.19 10.74
C SER A 180 7.70 1.63 11.25
N LYS A 181 8.39 0.84 10.43
CA LYS A 181 9.63 0.16 10.83
C LYS A 181 10.81 1.13 11.00
N ARG A 182 10.71 2.35 10.48
CA ARG A 182 11.80 3.34 10.45
C ARG A 182 11.49 4.63 11.22
N GLY A 183 10.45 4.66 12.05
CA GLY A 183 10.08 5.87 12.80
C GLY A 183 9.81 7.08 11.90
N GLN A 184 9.38 6.82 10.65
CA GLN A 184 9.07 7.87 9.70
C GLN A 184 7.74 8.49 10.13
N VAL A 185 7.87 9.56 10.93
CA VAL A 185 6.79 10.44 11.31
C VAL A 185 6.52 11.33 10.10
N GLU A 186 5.32 11.22 9.53
CA GLU A 186 4.85 12.18 8.53
C GLU A 186 4.58 13.50 9.26
N ASN A 187 5.41 14.50 8.99
CA ASN A 187 5.16 15.86 9.44
C ASN A 187 4.24 16.52 8.40
N PHE A 188 3.00 16.78 8.78
CA PHE A 188 2.10 17.65 8.03
C PHE A 188 2.30 19.07 8.57
N SER A 189 3.02 19.91 7.81
CA SER A 189 3.13 21.36 8.05
C SER A 189 2.15 22.13 7.18
#